data_AF-B2ABD2-F1
#
_entry.id   AF-B2ABD2-F1
#
_cell.length_a   1.000
_cell.length_b   1.000
_cell.length_c   1.000
_cell.angle_alpha   90.00
_cell.angle_beta   90.00
_cell.angle_gamma   90.00
#
_symmetry.space_group_name_H-M   'P 1'
#
loop_
_entity.id
_entity.type
_entity.pdbx_description
1 polymer ?
#
loop_
_entity_poly.entity_id
_entity_poly.type
_entity_poly.pdbx_seq_one_letter_code
_entity_poly.pdbx_strand_id
1 'polypeptide(L)'
;MGNQSSKESGSSAKGAANGDRTGPEGFQSYPSFSRSDTRESSRSFRSLRSKIPGSNRTDSPRSSALIVNGDVNEKADVTGGRSARSSQSRVSRADSIPSPSSPSSVDTAVPTSPVADDLPPPSPIQSASLKAGYHDVSAAQASGEVDHVSDQPPSGAGSSALPAQPAGQSILVKRDDAVSLVNNSPNESGKEDAGVTMSEIKDIDLDDFIKRLLDAAYAGKVTKGVCLKNAEITAICHRAREVFLSQPALLELDAPVKIVGDVHGQYTDLIRMFEMCGFPPNSNYLFLGDYVDRGKQSLETILLLLCYKLKYPENFFLLRGNHECANVTRVYGFYDECKRRCNVKIWKTFVDTFNTLPIAAIVAAKIFCVHGGLSPALSHMDDIRNIARPTDVPDYGLLNDLLWSDPADMESDWESNERGVSYCFGKKVIVDFLAANDFDLVCRAHMVVEDGYEFFTDRVLVTVFSAPNYCGEFDNWGAVMSVSTELLCSFELLKPLDSNALKNHIKKGRNKRNQILNSPPASVYPQSV
;
A
#
# COMPACT_ATOMS: atom_id res chain seq x y z
N MET A 1 35.68 51.10 8.90
CA MET A 1 37.03 51.57 8.48
C MET A 1 38.04 51.00 9.44
N GLY A 2 39.25 50.62 9.00
CA GLY A 2 40.24 49.91 9.84
C GLY A 2 39.94 48.41 9.99
N ASN A 3 40.86 47.43 9.91
CA ASN A 3 42.35 47.40 9.88
C ASN A 3 43.03 48.04 11.11
N GLN A 4 44.16 47.56 11.67
CA GLN A 4 45.06 46.39 11.43
C GLN A 4 45.99 46.26 12.69
N SER A 5 46.67 45.15 13.04
CA SER A 5 46.53 43.70 12.76
C SER A 5 47.62 42.88 13.51
N SER A 6 47.48 41.54 13.47
CA SER A 6 48.56 40.53 13.30
C SER A 6 49.54 40.18 14.43
N LYS A 7 50.07 38.93 14.28
CA LYS A 7 51.31 38.32 14.81
C LYS A 7 51.26 37.53 16.12
N GLU A 8 52.07 36.48 16.32
CA GLU A 8 52.64 35.41 15.45
C GLU A 8 53.50 34.49 16.35
N SER A 9 53.87 33.28 15.88
CA SER A 9 54.68 32.26 16.59
C SER A 9 54.06 31.67 17.89
N GLY A 10 54.18 30.38 18.20
CA GLY A 10 54.61 29.24 17.37
C GLY A 10 56.01 28.72 17.68
N SER A 11 56.09 27.67 18.51
CA SER A 11 57.14 26.64 18.48
C SER A 11 56.57 25.31 19.00
N SER A 12 57.29 24.21 18.84
CA SER A 12 56.81 22.85 19.10
C SER A 12 57.91 21.94 19.66
N ALA A 13 57.55 21.05 20.60
CA ALA A 13 58.35 19.86 20.91
C ALA A 13 57.52 18.77 21.62
N LYS A 14 57.78 17.52 21.21
CA LYS A 14 57.13 16.27 21.64
C LYS A 14 57.49 15.86 23.07
N GLY A 15 56.61 15.09 23.71
CA GLY A 15 56.92 14.17 24.80
C GLY A 15 55.84 13.07 24.87
N ALA A 16 56.23 11.81 25.06
CA ALA A 16 55.29 10.67 25.04
C ALA A 16 55.72 9.54 25.98
N ALA A 17 54.75 8.93 26.67
CA ALA A 17 54.87 7.68 27.42
C ALA A 17 53.48 7.04 27.59
N ASN A 18 53.41 5.71 27.68
CA ASN A 18 52.15 4.95 27.71
C ASN A 18 51.57 4.77 29.13
N GLY A 19 50.25 4.57 29.19
CA GLY A 19 49.53 3.97 30.31
C GLY A 19 48.25 3.32 29.78
N ASP A 20 48.04 2.03 30.07
CA ASP A 20 46.98 1.19 29.47
C ASP A 20 46.03 0.65 30.56
N ARG A 21 44.70 0.68 30.28
CA ARG A 21 43.72 -0.40 30.58
C ARG A 21 42.24 -0.06 30.28
N THR A 22 41.70 -0.73 29.26
CA THR A 22 40.40 -1.46 29.24
C THR A 22 39.06 -0.77 29.60
N GLY A 23 38.42 -0.12 28.61
CA GLY A 23 36.99 -0.27 28.22
C GLY A 23 35.83 0.15 29.16
N PRO A 24 34.55 0.08 28.68
CA PRO A 24 34.08 -0.25 27.33
C PRO A 24 33.56 0.95 26.52
N GLU A 25 33.49 0.80 25.19
CA GLU A 25 32.85 1.72 24.24
C GLU A 25 31.34 1.40 24.10
N GLY A 26 30.46 2.25 23.56
CA GLY A 26 30.64 3.60 22.98
C GLY A 26 29.70 3.76 21.78
N PHE A 27 28.85 4.80 21.76
CA PHE A 27 27.85 4.99 20.72
C PHE A 27 28.49 5.17 19.33
N GLN A 28 28.12 4.31 18.36
CA GLN A 28 28.56 4.47 16.97
C GLN A 28 27.91 5.70 16.33
N SER A 29 28.73 6.71 16.03
CA SER A 29 28.36 7.87 15.23
C SER A 29 28.56 7.59 13.74
N TYR A 30 27.53 7.81 12.93
CA TYR A 30 27.62 7.63 11.47
C TYR A 30 28.60 8.64 10.84
N PRO A 31 29.47 8.21 9.91
CA PRO A 31 30.42 9.10 9.24
C PRO A 31 29.72 10.06 8.27
N SER A 32 30.15 11.32 8.28
CA SER A 32 29.68 12.34 7.33
C SER A 32 30.44 12.25 6.00
N PHE A 33 29.75 11.95 4.90
CA PHE A 33 30.36 11.85 3.58
C PHE A 33 30.87 13.20 3.03
N SER A 34 32.01 13.12 2.32
CA SER A 34 32.67 14.25 1.68
C SER A 34 31.99 14.69 0.38
N ARG A 35 32.20 15.95 -0.02
CA ARG A 35 31.79 16.49 -1.32
C ARG A 35 32.82 16.18 -2.41
N SER A 36 32.80 14.96 -2.93
CA SER A 36 33.63 14.54 -4.07
C SER A 36 32.84 13.82 -5.17
N ASP A 37 31.92 12.93 -4.81
CA ASP A 37 31.42 11.88 -5.73
C ASP A 37 30.18 12.28 -6.53
N THR A 38 30.13 13.54 -6.98
CA THR A 38 29.10 14.05 -7.90
C THR A 38 29.74 14.69 -9.13
N ARG A 39 30.38 13.89 -9.99
CA ARG A 39 31.11 14.43 -11.16
C ARG A 39 31.01 13.67 -12.49
N GLU A 40 29.95 12.90 -12.76
CA GLU A 40 29.68 12.48 -14.15
C GLU A 40 28.19 12.20 -14.48
N SER A 41 27.34 13.23 -14.44
CA SER A 41 25.93 13.15 -14.93
C SER A 41 25.32 14.50 -15.36
N SER A 42 26.06 15.31 -16.13
CA SER A 42 25.69 16.71 -16.44
C SER A 42 25.59 17.09 -17.94
N ARG A 43 24.80 16.32 -18.70
CA ARG A 43 24.16 16.65 -20.01
C ARG A 43 23.01 15.64 -20.23
N SER A 44 21.84 15.96 -20.80
CA SER A 44 21.31 17.25 -21.25
C SER A 44 19.78 17.20 -21.34
N PHE A 45 19.07 18.10 -20.65
CA PHE A 45 17.66 18.39 -20.91
C PHE A 45 17.53 19.82 -21.47
N ARG A 46 16.99 19.98 -22.69
CA ARG A 46 16.56 21.28 -23.22
C ARG A 46 15.07 21.25 -23.55
N SER A 47 14.34 22.17 -22.93
CA SER A 47 12.91 22.39 -23.13
C SER A 47 12.58 22.78 -24.57
N LEU A 48 11.53 22.17 -25.13
CA LEU A 48 10.75 22.74 -26.23
C LEU A 48 9.35 23.11 -25.72
N ARG A 49 8.97 24.38 -25.90
CA ARG A 49 7.60 24.87 -25.69
C ARG A 49 7.22 25.78 -26.85
N SER A 50 5.99 25.63 -27.32
CA SER A 50 5.45 26.23 -28.54
C SER A 50 5.32 27.76 -28.53
N LYS A 51 5.34 28.35 -29.73
CA LYS A 51 4.78 29.67 -30.05
C LYS A 51 4.08 29.63 -31.42
N ILE A 52 3.04 30.45 -31.59
CA ILE A 52 2.19 30.60 -32.78
C ILE A 52 2.23 32.08 -33.20
N PRO A 53 2.34 32.39 -34.50
CA PRO A 53 1.29 33.13 -35.26
C PRO A 53 0.81 32.28 -36.48
N GLY A 54 -0.30 32.53 -37.20
CA GLY A 54 -0.97 33.80 -37.55
C GLY A 54 -0.43 34.34 -38.90
N SER A 55 -1.18 34.57 -39.99
CA SER A 55 -2.64 34.55 -40.19
C SER A 55 -3.05 34.55 -41.70
N ASN A 56 -4.33 34.29 -41.99
CA ASN A 56 -5.16 34.76 -43.13
C ASN A 56 -5.04 34.18 -44.57
N ARG A 57 -6.13 33.49 -44.95
CA ARG A 57 -7.07 33.75 -46.09
C ARG A 57 -6.87 33.13 -47.50
N THR A 58 -7.98 32.47 -47.90
CA THR A 58 -8.71 32.45 -49.19
C THR A 58 -8.28 31.55 -50.37
N ASP A 59 -9.35 31.00 -50.96
CA ASP A 59 -9.59 30.51 -52.32
C ASP A 59 -9.15 29.11 -52.80
N SER A 60 -10.03 28.58 -53.64
CA SER A 60 -10.00 27.36 -54.48
C SER A 60 -10.39 27.82 -55.91
N PRO A 61 -10.63 26.97 -56.94
CA PRO A 61 -10.53 25.51 -57.05
C PRO A 61 -9.83 25.03 -58.35
N ARG A 62 -10.06 23.76 -58.76
CA ARG A 62 -9.71 23.15 -60.07
C ARG A 62 -8.20 22.87 -60.25
N SER A 63 -7.76 21.91 -61.10
CA SER A 63 -8.41 21.31 -62.29
C SER A 63 -8.49 19.76 -62.27
N SER A 64 -8.94 19.16 -63.39
CA SER A 64 -9.52 17.81 -63.44
C SER A 64 -9.35 17.10 -64.80
N ALA A 65 -8.97 15.82 -64.78
CA ALA A 65 -9.19 14.80 -65.83
C ALA A 65 -9.06 13.39 -65.18
N LEU A 66 -9.75 12.29 -65.52
CA LEU A 66 -10.33 11.77 -66.78
C LEU A 66 -9.24 11.23 -67.75
N ILE A 67 -9.29 10.02 -68.35
CA ILE A 67 -10.27 8.91 -68.28
C ILE A 67 -9.70 7.59 -68.89
N VAL A 68 -10.39 6.44 -68.69
CA VAL A 68 -10.37 5.18 -69.49
C VAL A 68 -9.24 4.13 -69.32
N ASN A 69 -9.65 2.87 -69.53
CA ASN A 69 -8.92 1.60 -69.43
C ASN A 69 -8.05 1.28 -70.66
N GLY A 70 -7.13 0.31 -70.51
CA GLY A 70 -6.49 -0.44 -71.61
C GLY A 70 -5.97 -1.80 -71.10
N ASP A 71 -6.03 -2.85 -71.92
CA ASP A 71 -5.72 -4.25 -71.56
C ASP A 71 -4.69 -4.84 -72.57
N VAL A 72 -4.34 -6.13 -72.42
CA VAL A 72 -3.58 -7.00 -73.36
C VAL A 72 -2.04 -7.01 -73.26
N ASN A 73 -1.53 -7.84 -72.33
CA ASN A 73 -0.72 -9.06 -72.57
C ASN A 73 0.31 -9.13 -73.74
N GLU A 74 1.60 -9.40 -73.41
CA GLU A 74 2.48 -10.30 -74.20
C GLU A 74 3.64 -10.95 -73.36
N LYS A 75 4.63 -11.63 -73.99
CA LYS A 75 5.32 -12.83 -73.44
C LYS A 75 6.88 -12.88 -73.59
N ALA A 76 7.50 -13.83 -72.85
CA ALA A 76 8.83 -14.47 -73.06
C ALA A 76 10.10 -13.65 -72.68
N ASP A 77 11.27 -14.23 -72.30
CA ASP A 77 11.60 -15.63 -71.94
C ASP A 77 12.89 -15.83 -71.09
N VAL A 78 12.86 -16.87 -70.22
CA VAL A 78 13.92 -17.89 -69.90
C VAL A 78 15.36 -17.57 -69.35
N THR A 79 15.84 -18.51 -68.51
CA THR A 79 17.16 -18.67 -67.82
C THR A 79 17.44 -17.84 -66.55
N GLY A 80 18.03 -18.40 -65.47
CA GLY A 80 18.33 -19.83 -65.20
C GLY A 80 19.18 -20.08 -63.93
N GLY A 81 19.24 -21.35 -63.47
CA GLY A 81 20.30 -21.86 -62.57
C GLY A 81 20.00 -21.99 -61.05
N ARG A 82 19.83 -23.23 -60.56
CA ARG A 82 19.95 -23.61 -59.13
C ARG A 82 20.61 -25.00 -59.00
N SER A 83 21.67 -25.08 -58.20
CA SER A 83 22.34 -26.29 -57.66
C SER A 83 22.89 -25.92 -56.26
N ALA A 84 22.86 -26.72 -55.19
CA ALA A 84 23.27 -28.13 -54.99
C ALA A 84 24.82 -28.29 -54.98
N ARG A 85 25.48 -29.04 -54.07
CA ARG A 85 25.00 -29.99 -53.01
C ARG A 85 26.15 -30.36 -52.03
N SER A 86 25.81 -31.00 -50.87
CA SER A 86 26.67 -31.90 -50.03
C SER A 86 27.93 -31.30 -49.32
N SER A 87 28.59 -31.89 -48.30
CA SER A 87 28.58 -33.27 -47.73
C SER A 87 29.03 -33.34 -46.23
N GLN A 88 28.58 -34.37 -45.48
CA GLN A 88 29.29 -35.33 -44.55
C GLN A 88 30.64 -34.97 -43.85
N SER A 89 31.14 -35.55 -42.73
CA SER A 89 30.71 -36.39 -41.55
C SER A 89 31.97 -36.63 -40.62
N ARG A 90 32.11 -37.43 -39.52
CA ARG A 90 31.30 -38.43 -38.76
C ARG A 90 31.93 -38.80 -37.35
N VAL A 91 31.12 -38.79 -36.27
CA VAL A 91 31.01 -39.73 -35.09
C VAL A 91 32.22 -40.53 -34.50
N SER A 92 32.39 -40.54 -33.14
CA SER A 92 32.65 -41.70 -32.20
C SER A 92 33.35 -41.27 -30.87
N ARG A 93 33.33 -41.94 -29.68
CA ARG A 93 32.55 -43.04 -29.02
C ARG A 93 32.94 -43.18 -27.50
N ALA A 94 32.05 -43.68 -26.63
CA ALA A 94 32.27 -44.57 -25.44
C ALA A 94 33.24 -44.17 -24.27
N ASP A 95 33.20 -44.68 -23.01
CA ASP A 95 32.19 -45.38 -22.15
C ASP A 95 32.73 -45.50 -20.68
N SER A 96 31.87 -45.93 -19.72
CA SER A 96 32.18 -46.59 -18.41
C SER A 96 32.37 -45.77 -17.11
N ILE A 97 31.90 -46.34 -15.97
CA ILE A 97 31.93 -45.80 -14.59
C ILE A 97 32.08 -46.96 -13.57
N PRO A 98 32.98 -46.87 -12.56
CA PRO A 98 32.59 -47.22 -11.17
C PRO A 98 33.30 -46.41 -10.03
N SER A 99 32.93 -46.69 -8.78
CA SER A 99 33.55 -46.22 -7.49
C SER A 99 34.36 -47.39 -6.83
N PRO A 100 34.82 -47.42 -5.54
CA PRO A 100 34.38 -46.70 -4.31
C PRO A 100 35.46 -46.25 -3.28
N SER A 101 35.06 -45.48 -2.25
CA SER A 101 35.38 -45.66 -0.80
C SER A 101 35.15 -44.38 0.04
N SER A 102 35.02 -44.53 1.36
CA SER A 102 34.76 -43.50 2.41
C SER A 102 35.48 -43.96 3.71
N PRO A 103 35.46 -43.25 4.88
CA PRO A 103 34.75 -42.01 5.26
C PRO A 103 35.60 -40.99 6.08
N SER A 104 34.94 -39.99 6.69
CA SER A 104 35.45 -38.97 7.64
C SER A 104 36.40 -37.90 7.03
N SER A 105 36.52 -36.68 7.58
CA SER A 105 36.11 -36.15 8.89
C SER A 105 35.17 -34.92 8.83
N VAL A 106 34.71 -34.48 10.01
CA VAL A 106 33.92 -33.25 10.20
C VAL A 106 34.83 -32.03 10.17
N ASP A 107 34.43 -30.95 9.49
CA ASP A 107 34.94 -29.60 9.74
C ASP A 107 33.84 -28.56 9.48
N THR A 108 33.56 -27.70 10.46
CA THR A 108 32.51 -26.67 10.39
C THR A 108 33.03 -25.38 9.77
N ALA A 109 32.98 -25.29 8.44
CA ALA A 109 33.22 -24.04 7.72
C ALA A 109 31.90 -23.24 7.57
N VAL A 110 31.78 -22.14 8.32
CA VAL A 110 30.69 -21.17 8.12
C VAL A 110 30.89 -20.45 6.79
N PRO A 111 29.96 -20.48 5.83
CA PRO A 111 30.02 -19.63 4.66
C PRO A 111 29.72 -18.19 5.10
N THR A 112 30.75 -17.35 5.19
CA THR A 112 30.59 -15.90 5.33
C THR A 112 29.99 -15.36 4.05
N SER A 113 28.65 -15.25 4.01
CA SER A 113 27.94 -14.63 2.90
C SER A 113 28.48 -13.20 2.69
N PRO A 114 28.71 -12.76 1.44
CA PRO A 114 28.95 -11.35 1.18
C PRO A 114 27.71 -10.56 1.62
N VAL A 115 27.92 -9.30 2.03
CA VAL A 115 26.81 -8.37 2.25
C VAL A 115 26.02 -8.28 0.95
N ALA A 116 24.73 -8.59 0.99
CA ALA A 116 23.85 -8.39 -0.15
C ALA A 116 23.68 -6.88 -0.37
N ASP A 117 24.05 -6.39 -1.55
CA ASP A 117 23.81 -5.00 -1.94
C ASP A 117 22.30 -4.69 -1.95
N ASP A 118 21.95 -3.43 -1.67
CA ASP A 118 20.57 -2.93 -1.57
C ASP A 118 19.76 -3.13 -2.87
N LEU A 119 19.16 -4.31 -3.05
CA LEU A 119 18.06 -4.49 -3.98
C LEU A 119 16.82 -3.77 -3.43
N PRO A 120 16.11 -2.96 -4.23
CA PRO A 120 14.88 -2.34 -3.77
C PRO A 120 13.85 -3.44 -3.47
N PRO A 121 13.10 -3.36 -2.34
CA PRO A 121 12.11 -4.37 -2.01
C PRO A 121 11.03 -4.44 -3.10
N PRO A 122 10.45 -5.62 -3.38
CA PRO A 122 9.68 -5.80 -4.61
C PRO A 122 8.38 -5.00 -4.65
N SER A 123 7.85 -4.84 -5.86
CA SER A 123 6.59 -4.11 -6.11
C SER A 123 5.39 -5.06 -6.19
N PRO A 124 4.16 -4.56 -5.99
CA PRO A 124 2.93 -5.27 -6.34
C PRO A 124 2.99 -5.79 -7.78
N ILE A 125 2.75 -7.10 -7.96
CA ILE A 125 2.65 -7.73 -9.27
C ILE A 125 1.22 -7.63 -9.82
N GLN A 126 1.12 -7.78 -11.14
CA GLN A 126 -0.16 -8.02 -11.80
C GLN A 126 -0.61 -9.46 -11.49
N SER A 127 -1.90 -9.64 -11.20
CA SER A 127 -2.55 -10.94 -11.42
C SER A 127 -2.32 -11.42 -12.86
N ALA A 128 -2.19 -12.72 -13.07
CA ALA A 128 -2.12 -13.31 -14.40
C ALA A 128 -3.39 -13.03 -15.22
N SER A 129 -4.52 -12.82 -14.56
CA SER A 129 -5.87 -12.63 -15.12
C SER A 129 -6.05 -11.29 -15.83
N LEU A 130 -5.22 -10.27 -15.54
CA LEU A 130 -5.17 -8.95 -16.22
C LEU A 130 -4.87 -9.01 -17.74
N LYS A 131 -4.75 -10.20 -18.31
CA LYS A 131 -4.55 -10.48 -19.74
C LYS A 131 -5.77 -11.15 -20.39
N ALA A 132 -6.77 -11.54 -19.61
CA ALA A 132 -8.02 -12.13 -20.10
C ALA A 132 -9.04 -11.05 -20.51
N GLY A 133 -9.00 -9.89 -19.86
CA GLY A 133 -9.96 -8.80 -20.04
C GLY A 133 -11.15 -8.92 -19.10
N TYR A 134 -11.66 -7.76 -18.68
CA TYR A 134 -12.80 -7.52 -17.79
C TYR A 134 -13.79 -8.69 -17.64
N HIS A 135 -14.01 -9.10 -16.40
CA HIS A 135 -15.12 -9.96 -16.04
C HIS A 135 -16.44 -9.30 -16.46
N ASP A 136 -17.49 -10.07 -16.80
CA ASP A 136 -18.77 -9.46 -17.16
C ASP A 136 -19.46 -8.90 -15.91
N VAL A 137 -19.17 -7.63 -15.60
CA VAL A 137 -19.77 -6.86 -14.50
C VAL A 137 -21.29 -6.83 -14.63
N SER A 138 -21.86 -6.92 -15.84
CA SER A 138 -23.32 -7.03 -16.03
C SER A 138 -23.87 -8.34 -15.51
N ALA A 139 -23.15 -9.45 -15.74
CA ALA A 139 -23.49 -10.76 -15.18
C ALA A 139 -23.25 -10.82 -13.67
N ALA A 140 -22.20 -10.17 -13.16
CA ALA A 140 -21.91 -10.08 -11.73
C ALA A 140 -22.90 -9.17 -10.96
N GLN A 141 -23.43 -8.12 -11.60
CA GLN A 141 -24.59 -7.38 -11.06
C GLN A 141 -25.86 -8.24 -11.10
N ALA A 142 -26.07 -9.04 -12.16
CA ALA A 142 -27.22 -9.93 -12.28
C ALA A 142 -27.22 -11.13 -11.32
N SER A 143 -26.04 -11.56 -10.84
CA SER A 143 -25.91 -12.59 -9.79
C SER A 143 -26.01 -12.04 -8.36
N GLY A 144 -25.99 -10.72 -8.18
CA GLY A 144 -25.93 -10.06 -6.86
C GLY A 144 -24.53 -10.03 -6.23
N GLU A 145 -23.50 -10.39 -6.99
CA GLU A 145 -22.09 -10.34 -6.54
C GLU A 145 -21.55 -8.91 -6.51
N VAL A 146 -21.94 -8.08 -7.49
CA VAL A 146 -21.62 -6.64 -7.54
C VAL A 146 -22.89 -5.85 -7.20
N ASP A 147 -22.91 -5.21 -6.03
CA ASP A 147 -24.05 -4.43 -5.53
C ASP A 147 -24.08 -3.01 -6.13
N HIS A 148 -22.91 -2.39 -6.31
CA HIS A 148 -22.80 -1.04 -6.85
C HIS A 148 -21.58 -0.83 -7.77
N VAL A 149 -21.74 0.06 -8.75
CA VAL A 149 -20.66 0.53 -9.62
C VAL A 149 -20.73 2.05 -9.69
N SER A 150 -19.60 2.71 -9.41
CA SER A 150 -19.46 4.16 -9.16
C SER A 150 -19.95 5.15 -10.23
N ASP A 151 -20.32 4.71 -11.45
CA ASP A 151 -20.96 5.56 -12.47
C ASP A 151 -22.49 5.42 -12.53
N GLN A 152 -23.07 4.44 -11.82
CA GLN A 152 -24.50 4.30 -11.58
C GLN A 152 -24.91 5.07 -10.29
N PRO A 153 -26.14 5.61 -10.18
CA PRO A 153 -26.64 6.09 -8.89
C PRO A 153 -26.70 4.92 -7.87
N PRO A 154 -26.48 5.16 -6.58
CA PRO A 154 -26.46 4.09 -5.57
C PRO A 154 -27.78 3.34 -5.49
N SER A 155 -27.69 2.01 -5.39
CA SER A 155 -28.76 1.01 -5.35
C SER A 155 -29.63 1.06 -4.07
N GLY A 156 -29.55 2.15 -3.29
CA GLY A 156 -30.11 2.27 -1.95
C GLY A 156 -30.34 3.72 -1.52
N ALA A 157 -30.98 3.90 -0.35
CA ALA A 157 -31.41 5.20 0.13
C ALA A 157 -30.26 6.23 0.19
N GLY A 158 -30.41 7.33 -0.55
CA GLY A 158 -29.30 8.21 -0.88
C GLY A 158 -28.57 8.78 0.34
N SER A 159 -27.25 8.53 0.41
CA SER A 159 -26.34 9.10 1.40
C SER A 159 -26.32 10.63 1.31
N SER A 160 -27.19 11.23 2.12
CA SER A 160 -27.13 12.62 2.53
C SER A 160 -26.16 12.71 3.71
N ALA A 161 -25.29 13.70 3.71
CA ALA A 161 -24.42 13.96 4.85
C ALA A 161 -25.24 14.63 5.96
N LEU A 162 -26.00 13.80 6.69
CA LEU A 162 -26.63 14.15 7.95
C LEU A 162 -25.57 14.58 8.97
N PRO A 163 -25.94 15.34 10.03
CA PRO A 163 -25.04 15.60 11.14
C PRO A 163 -24.47 14.29 11.69
N ALA A 164 -23.21 14.32 12.13
CA ALA A 164 -22.47 13.13 12.54
C ALA A 164 -23.27 12.29 13.54
N GLN A 165 -23.74 11.12 13.08
CA GLN A 165 -24.41 10.18 13.98
C GLN A 165 -23.37 9.63 14.97
N PRO A 166 -23.79 9.27 16.20
CA PRO A 166 -22.92 8.49 17.08
C PRO A 166 -22.48 7.22 16.34
N ALA A 167 -21.29 6.72 16.68
CA ALA A 167 -20.86 5.43 16.17
C ALA A 167 -21.86 4.34 16.56
N GLY A 168 -21.96 3.29 15.72
CA GLY A 168 -22.75 2.11 16.04
C GLY A 168 -22.22 1.37 17.28
N GLN A 169 -22.76 0.19 17.53
CA GLN A 169 -22.15 -0.71 18.51
C GLN A 169 -20.70 -1.04 18.06
N SER A 170 -19.81 -1.31 19.02
CA SER A 170 -18.46 -1.80 18.71
C SER A 170 -18.58 -3.11 17.95
N ILE A 171 -17.83 -3.25 16.86
CA ILE A 171 -17.64 -4.55 16.21
C ILE A 171 -16.33 -5.21 16.65
N LEU A 172 -15.54 -4.61 17.55
CA LEU A 172 -14.34 -5.26 18.08
C LEU A 172 -14.72 -6.27 19.16
N VAL A 173 -14.63 -7.55 18.82
CA VAL A 173 -14.86 -8.66 19.75
C VAL A 173 -13.75 -8.65 20.80
N LYS A 174 -14.15 -8.65 22.08
CA LYS A 174 -13.25 -8.66 23.22
C LYS A 174 -13.32 -10.01 23.89
N ARG A 175 -12.20 -10.74 23.89
CA ARG A 175 -12.07 -12.02 24.60
C ARG A 175 -11.90 -11.77 26.10
N ASP A 176 -12.70 -12.42 26.92
CA ASP A 176 -12.59 -12.35 28.38
C ASP A 176 -11.24 -12.90 28.90
N ASP A 177 -10.67 -13.89 28.21
CA ASP A 177 -9.37 -14.50 28.52
C ASP A 177 -8.14 -13.65 28.13
N ALA A 178 -8.32 -12.37 27.77
CA ALA A 178 -7.23 -11.45 27.41
C ALA A 178 -6.40 -11.02 28.64
N VAL A 179 -5.64 -11.95 29.21
CA VAL A 179 -4.71 -11.73 30.33
C VAL A 179 -3.72 -10.62 29.95
N SER A 180 -3.92 -9.45 30.55
CA SER A 180 -3.10 -8.27 30.29
C SER A 180 -1.70 -8.45 30.87
N LEU A 181 -0.74 -8.89 30.05
CA LEU A 181 0.67 -9.09 30.40
C LEU A 181 1.44 -7.76 30.56
N VAL A 182 0.91 -6.86 31.40
CA VAL A 182 1.54 -5.61 31.83
C VAL A 182 1.53 -5.55 33.35
N ASN A 183 2.33 -6.42 33.98
CA ASN A 183 2.57 -6.40 35.42
C ASN A 183 3.98 -6.88 35.75
N ASN A 184 4.95 -5.96 35.68
CA ASN A 184 6.26 -6.09 36.30
C ASN A 184 6.89 -4.70 36.45
N SER A 185 6.62 -4.05 37.58
CA SER A 185 7.21 -2.75 37.94
C SER A 185 8.25 -2.95 39.05
N PRO A 186 9.55 -2.79 38.77
CA PRO A 186 10.54 -2.59 39.82
C PRO A 186 10.32 -1.24 40.48
N ASN A 187 10.32 -1.21 41.82
CA ASN A 187 10.42 0.06 42.56
C ASN A 187 11.82 0.64 42.38
N GLU A 188 11.95 1.82 41.77
CA GLU A 188 13.09 2.70 42.05
C GLU A 188 12.69 4.19 41.91
N SER A 189 13.16 5.02 42.84
CA SER A 189 12.71 6.41 43.01
C SER A 189 13.71 7.39 42.39
N GLY A 190 13.34 8.07 41.29
CA GLY A 190 14.31 8.87 40.53
C GLY A 190 13.76 10.01 39.68
N LYS A 191 13.35 11.11 40.33
CA LYS A 191 13.06 12.46 39.77
C LYS A 191 11.89 12.60 38.78
N GLU A 192 11.13 13.66 39.01
CA GLU A 192 10.02 14.10 38.18
C GLU A 192 10.54 14.73 36.88
N ASP A 193 10.01 14.30 35.75
CA ASP A 193 9.81 15.17 34.57
C ASP A 193 8.31 15.15 34.25
N ALA A 194 7.74 16.32 33.98
CA ALA A 194 6.30 16.46 33.76
C ALA A 194 5.96 16.16 32.29
N GLY A 195 4.86 15.49 31.96
CA GLY A 195 3.71 15.14 32.80
C GLY A 195 2.44 15.02 31.96
N VAL A 196 2.57 14.58 30.70
CA VAL A 196 1.47 14.49 29.74
C VAL A 196 0.64 13.25 30.07
N THR A 197 -0.44 13.45 30.82
CA THR A 197 -1.37 12.38 31.18
C THR A 197 -2.42 12.17 30.09
N MET A 198 -3.05 10.99 30.09
CA MET A 198 -4.15 10.60 29.19
C MET A 198 -5.36 11.57 29.16
N SER A 199 -5.42 12.57 30.05
CA SER A 199 -6.44 13.62 30.04
C SER A 199 -6.25 14.66 28.94
N GLU A 200 -5.03 14.97 28.50
CA GLU A 200 -4.74 16.12 27.63
C GLU A 200 -5.22 15.94 26.17
N ILE A 201 -5.76 14.78 25.82
CA ILE A 201 -6.26 14.43 24.48
C ILE A 201 -7.80 14.32 24.43
N LYS A 202 -8.51 14.59 25.54
CA LYS A 202 -9.99 14.65 25.50
C LYS A 202 -10.55 15.78 24.62
N ASP A 203 -9.76 16.81 24.35
CA ASP A 203 -10.06 17.91 23.43
C ASP A 203 -8.96 18.08 22.35
N ILE A 204 -8.43 16.98 21.79
CA ILE A 204 -7.84 17.09 20.43
C ILE A 204 -9.01 17.30 19.46
N ASP A 205 -8.92 18.37 18.68
CA ASP A 205 -9.89 18.71 17.64
C ASP A 205 -9.75 17.80 16.41
N LEU A 206 -10.05 16.50 16.61
CA LEU A 206 -10.10 15.49 15.55
C LEU A 206 -11.12 15.88 14.47
N ASP A 207 -12.14 16.66 14.83
CA ASP A 207 -13.18 17.12 13.91
C ASP A 207 -12.66 18.24 13.00
N ASP A 208 -11.89 19.21 13.50
CA ASP A 208 -11.11 20.14 12.66
C ASP A 208 -10.03 19.41 11.85
N PHE A 209 -9.34 18.41 12.40
CA PHE A 209 -8.32 17.66 11.65
C PHE A 209 -8.93 16.90 10.47
N ILE A 210 -9.99 16.12 10.69
CA ILE A 210 -10.76 15.44 9.65
C ILE A 210 -11.36 16.45 8.68
N LYS A 211 -11.94 17.55 9.17
CA LYS A 211 -12.48 18.62 8.34
C LYS A 211 -11.42 19.26 7.45
N ARG A 212 -10.22 19.59 7.97
CA ARG A 212 -9.10 20.15 7.19
C ARG A 212 -8.60 19.18 6.13
N LEU A 213 -8.51 17.89 6.45
CA LEU A 213 -8.15 16.84 5.50
C LEU A 213 -9.19 16.74 4.37
N LEU A 214 -10.47 16.60 4.71
CA LEU A 214 -11.57 16.57 3.73
C LEU A 214 -11.64 17.85 2.89
N ASP A 215 -11.53 19.03 3.50
CA ASP A 215 -11.54 20.32 2.79
C ASP A 215 -10.32 20.45 1.85
N ALA A 216 -9.17 19.85 2.19
CA ALA A 216 -8.00 19.75 1.31
C ALA A 216 -8.22 18.76 0.14
N ALA A 217 -8.90 17.63 0.35
CA ALA A 217 -9.31 16.74 -0.72
C ALA A 217 -10.24 17.46 -1.71
N TYR A 218 -11.28 18.11 -1.18
CA TYR A 218 -12.27 18.85 -1.99
C TYR A 218 -11.69 20.11 -2.65
N ALA A 219 -10.50 20.58 -2.26
CA ALA A 219 -9.76 21.62 -2.98
C ALA A 219 -9.19 21.14 -4.33
N GLY A 220 -9.02 19.82 -4.52
CA GLY A 220 -8.58 19.21 -5.79
C GLY A 220 -7.16 19.61 -6.22
N LYS A 221 -6.28 19.92 -5.26
CA LYS A 221 -4.92 20.43 -5.51
C LYS A 221 -3.93 19.90 -4.46
N VAL A 222 -2.86 19.24 -4.92
CA VAL A 222 -1.73 18.88 -4.05
C VAL A 222 -0.98 20.15 -3.64
N THR A 223 -0.93 20.45 -2.33
CA THR A 223 -0.22 21.62 -1.78
C THR A 223 1.21 21.30 -1.37
N LYS A 224 2.09 22.32 -1.33
CA LYS A 224 3.49 22.13 -0.93
C LYS A 224 3.62 21.59 0.50
N GLY A 225 2.87 22.16 1.45
CA GLY A 225 2.69 21.60 2.78
C GLY A 225 1.46 20.70 2.86
N VAL A 226 1.32 20.00 3.98
CA VAL A 226 0.08 19.31 4.41
C VAL A 226 -0.87 20.33 5.04
N CYS A 227 -2.17 20.02 5.15
CA CYS A 227 -3.14 20.86 5.88
C CYS A 227 -2.98 20.82 7.42
N LEU A 228 -2.19 19.87 7.94
CA LEU A 228 -1.85 19.73 9.35
C LEU A 228 -0.38 20.13 9.61
N LYS A 229 -0.12 20.67 10.81
CA LYS A 229 1.22 21.04 11.30
C LYS A 229 1.98 19.80 11.74
N ASN A 230 3.32 19.83 11.68
CA ASN A 230 4.17 18.72 12.14
C ASN A 230 3.87 18.26 13.58
N ALA A 231 3.50 19.18 14.50
CA ALA A 231 3.12 18.83 15.87
C ALA A 231 1.75 18.11 15.94
N GLU A 232 0.78 18.51 15.12
CA GLU A 232 -0.53 17.86 15.01
C GLU A 232 -0.34 16.43 14.45
N ILE A 233 0.52 16.27 13.44
CA ILE A 233 0.92 14.98 12.86
C ILE A 233 1.57 14.07 13.92
N THR A 234 2.55 14.58 14.68
CA THR A 234 3.19 13.80 15.76
C THR A 234 2.17 13.37 16.83
N ALA A 235 1.23 14.23 17.22
CA ALA A 235 0.19 13.89 18.20
C ALA A 235 -0.75 12.79 17.70
N ILE A 236 -1.21 12.87 16.44
CA ILE A 236 -2.03 11.83 15.78
C ILE A 236 -1.28 10.49 15.79
N CYS A 237 -0.03 10.47 15.35
CA CYS A 237 0.79 9.26 15.30
C CYS A 237 1.03 8.65 16.69
N HIS A 238 1.40 9.47 17.68
CA HIS A 238 1.60 9.00 19.07
C HIS A 238 0.32 8.39 19.64
N ARG A 239 -0.82 9.07 19.49
CA ARG A 239 -2.10 8.58 20.00
C ARG A 239 -2.60 7.33 19.26
N ALA A 240 -2.32 7.22 17.97
CA ALA A 240 -2.68 6.03 17.18
C ALA A 240 -1.90 4.80 17.64
N ARG A 241 -0.59 4.94 17.95
CA ARG A 241 0.23 3.87 18.54
C ARG A 241 -0.36 3.32 19.83
N GLU A 242 -0.84 4.19 20.71
CA GLU A 242 -1.49 3.78 21.97
C GLU A 242 -2.76 2.95 21.70
N VAL A 243 -3.59 3.37 20.73
CA VAL A 243 -4.79 2.60 20.32
C VAL A 243 -4.39 1.26 19.71
N PHE A 244 -3.45 1.23 18.75
CA PHE A 244 -3.02 -0.02 18.10
C PHE A 244 -2.38 -1.02 19.08
N LEU A 245 -1.61 -0.54 20.06
CA LEU A 245 -1.01 -1.40 21.10
C LEU A 245 -2.03 -1.86 22.14
N SER A 246 -3.12 -1.13 22.37
CA SER A 246 -4.24 -1.56 23.23
C SER A 246 -5.17 -2.59 22.59
N GLN A 247 -5.12 -2.76 21.27
CA GLN A 247 -5.91 -3.73 20.51
C GLN A 247 -5.00 -4.92 20.10
N PRO A 248 -5.53 -6.14 19.94
CA PRO A 248 -4.72 -7.34 19.70
C PRO A 248 -4.02 -7.31 18.33
N ALA A 249 -2.96 -8.10 18.17
CA ALA A 249 -2.20 -8.21 16.91
C ALA A 249 -2.97 -8.95 15.81
N LEU A 250 -3.86 -9.85 16.20
CA LEU A 250 -4.92 -10.44 15.39
C LEU A 250 -6.25 -9.84 15.88
N LEU A 251 -6.91 -9.04 15.05
CA LEU A 251 -8.22 -8.47 15.37
C LEU A 251 -9.32 -9.53 15.21
N GLU A 252 -10.39 -9.44 16.00
CA GLU A 252 -11.58 -10.29 15.85
C GLU A 252 -12.79 -9.35 15.78
N LEU A 253 -13.51 -9.39 14.66
CA LEU A 253 -14.43 -8.32 14.24
C LEU A 253 -15.80 -8.87 13.85
N ASP A 254 -16.89 -8.31 14.36
CA ASP A 254 -18.25 -8.66 13.95
C ASP A 254 -18.67 -8.00 12.62
N ALA A 255 -19.65 -8.60 11.94
CA ALA A 255 -20.33 -8.02 10.79
C ALA A 255 -21.44 -7.03 11.23
N PRO A 256 -21.80 -6.01 10.41
CA PRO A 256 -21.35 -5.78 9.04
C PRO A 256 -20.07 -4.94 8.98
N VAL A 257 -19.23 -5.21 7.97
CA VAL A 257 -17.97 -4.47 7.75
C VAL A 257 -17.66 -4.35 6.26
N LYS A 258 -17.03 -3.24 5.86
CA LYS A 258 -16.51 -3.01 4.51
C LYS A 258 -15.00 -3.18 4.50
N ILE A 259 -14.51 -4.09 3.67
CA ILE A 259 -13.10 -4.48 3.58
C ILE A 259 -12.46 -3.83 2.35
N VAL A 260 -11.33 -3.15 2.59
CA VAL A 260 -10.63 -2.28 1.62
C VAL A 260 -9.19 -2.76 1.46
N GLY A 261 -8.74 -2.92 0.22
CA GLY A 261 -7.36 -3.25 -0.12
C GLY A 261 -6.45 -2.02 -0.22
N ASP A 262 -5.38 -2.16 -1.00
CA ASP A 262 -4.34 -1.15 -1.21
C ASP A 262 -4.92 0.23 -1.63
N VAL A 263 -4.36 1.31 -1.06
CA VAL A 263 -4.78 2.70 -1.34
C VAL A 263 -3.63 3.56 -1.87
N HIS A 264 -2.38 3.23 -1.53
CA HIS A 264 -1.15 3.78 -2.11
C HIS A 264 -1.17 5.30 -2.38
N GLY A 265 -1.51 6.11 -1.38
CA GLY A 265 -1.52 7.57 -1.51
C GLY A 265 -2.47 8.14 -2.57
N GLN A 266 -3.42 7.37 -3.12
CA GLN A 266 -4.49 7.84 -4.01
C GLN A 266 -5.63 8.51 -3.22
N TYR A 267 -5.26 9.55 -2.48
CA TYR A 267 -6.15 10.23 -1.52
C TYR A 267 -7.49 10.71 -2.12
N THR A 268 -7.51 11.06 -3.41
CA THR A 268 -8.75 11.50 -4.06
C THR A 268 -9.73 10.35 -4.30
N ASP A 269 -9.21 9.14 -4.56
CA ASP A 269 -10.00 7.93 -4.77
C ASP A 269 -10.47 7.34 -3.43
N LEU A 270 -9.69 7.49 -2.35
CA LEU A 270 -10.15 7.22 -0.98
C LEU A 270 -11.40 8.05 -0.62
N ILE A 271 -11.45 9.33 -1.04
CA ILE A 271 -12.66 10.15 -0.83
C ILE A 271 -13.82 9.71 -1.73
N ARG A 272 -13.57 9.32 -2.98
CA ARG A 272 -14.61 8.71 -3.84
C ARG A 272 -15.20 7.45 -3.21
N MET A 273 -14.36 6.62 -2.61
CA MET A 273 -14.74 5.40 -1.92
C MET A 273 -15.65 5.72 -0.72
N PHE A 274 -15.26 6.65 0.16
CA PHE A 274 -16.14 7.07 1.27
C PHE A 274 -17.42 7.80 0.81
N GLU A 275 -17.42 8.47 -0.34
CA GLU A 275 -18.64 9.05 -0.94
C GLU A 275 -19.61 7.98 -1.50
N MET A 276 -19.11 6.81 -1.88
CA MET A 276 -19.86 5.66 -2.40
C MET A 276 -20.31 4.76 -1.25
N CYS A 277 -19.34 4.15 -0.57
CA CYS A 277 -19.48 3.19 0.53
C CYS A 277 -19.97 3.80 1.85
N GLY A 278 -19.96 5.13 1.99
CA GLY A 278 -20.40 5.86 3.18
C GLY A 278 -19.26 6.20 4.15
N PHE A 279 -19.19 7.47 4.57
CA PHE A 279 -18.17 7.96 5.50
C PHE A 279 -18.32 7.36 6.92
N PRO A 280 -17.22 7.09 7.65
CA PRO A 280 -17.27 6.70 9.05
C PRO A 280 -18.00 7.74 9.93
N PRO A 281 -18.96 7.34 10.79
CA PRO A 281 -19.20 5.96 11.24
C PRO A 281 -20.42 5.29 10.57
N ASN A 282 -20.92 5.82 9.45
CA ASN A 282 -22.10 5.28 8.75
C ASN A 282 -21.84 3.89 8.14
N SER A 283 -20.58 3.45 8.10
CA SER A 283 -20.17 2.09 7.79
C SER A 283 -18.91 1.76 8.58
N ASN A 284 -18.81 0.51 9.04
CA ASN A 284 -17.60 -0.01 9.68
C ASN A 284 -16.58 -0.37 8.59
N TYR A 285 -15.29 -0.20 8.87
CA TYR A 285 -14.23 -0.45 7.89
C TYR A 285 -13.08 -1.28 8.46
N LEU A 286 -12.58 -2.19 7.62
CA LEU A 286 -11.30 -2.89 7.78
C LEU A 286 -10.45 -2.61 6.54
N PHE A 287 -9.32 -1.94 6.67
CA PHE A 287 -8.33 -1.84 5.59
C PHE A 287 -7.23 -2.88 5.77
N LEU A 288 -6.80 -3.50 4.67
CA LEU A 288 -5.85 -4.61 4.66
C LEU A 288 -4.38 -4.15 4.66
N GLY A 289 -4.05 -2.99 4.08
CA GLY A 289 -2.69 -2.45 4.10
C GLY A 289 -2.44 -1.41 3.01
N ASP A 290 -1.14 -1.10 2.82
CA ASP A 290 -0.56 -0.32 1.74
C ASP A 290 -1.25 1.03 1.51
N TYR A 291 -1.16 1.87 2.55
CA TYR A 291 -1.75 3.21 2.59
C TYR A 291 -0.89 4.27 1.88
N VAL A 292 0.42 4.02 1.81
CA VAL A 292 1.44 5.00 1.40
C VAL A 292 2.23 4.53 0.17
N ASP A 293 3.19 5.37 -0.25
CA ASP A 293 4.00 5.20 -1.46
C ASP A 293 3.21 5.26 -2.78
N ARG A 294 3.94 5.29 -3.91
CA ARG A 294 3.45 5.28 -5.32
C ARG A 294 2.62 6.51 -5.70
N GLY A 295 1.51 6.77 -5.00
CA GLY A 295 0.60 7.86 -5.23
C GLY A 295 1.11 9.23 -4.78
N LYS A 296 0.24 10.23 -4.93
CA LYS A 296 0.62 11.65 -4.94
C LYS A 296 0.42 12.35 -3.59
N GLN A 297 -0.28 11.72 -2.65
CA GLN A 297 -0.77 12.31 -1.40
C GLN A 297 -0.80 11.29 -0.25
N SER A 298 0.29 10.54 -0.07
CA SER A 298 0.39 9.52 0.98
C SER A 298 0.17 10.11 2.37
N LEU A 299 0.65 11.33 2.62
CA LEU A 299 0.46 12.03 3.90
C LEU A 299 -1.01 12.31 4.20
N GLU A 300 -1.79 12.82 3.24
CA GLU A 300 -3.23 13.05 3.47
C GLU A 300 -4.01 11.73 3.63
N THR A 301 -3.65 10.68 2.88
CA THR A 301 -4.23 9.33 3.01
C THR A 301 -4.05 8.81 4.42
N ILE A 302 -2.81 8.62 4.89
CA ILE A 302 -2.57 8.03 6.21
C ILE A 302 -3.11 8.90 7.34
N LEU A 303 -3.03 10.23 7.24
CA LEU A 303 -3.55 11.12 8.29
C LEU A 303 -5.07 11.03 8.42
N LEU A 304 -5.83 10.88 7.34
CA LEU A 304 -7.28 10.70 7.42
C LEU A 304 -7.64 9.33 8.03
N LEU A 305 -6.95 8.26 7.62
CA LEU A 305 -7.14 6.92 8.16
C LEU A 305 -6.83 6.87 9.66
N LEU A 306 -5.71 7.46 10.11
CA LEU A 306 -5.38 7.57 11.52
C LEU A 306 -6.39 8.44 12.30
N CYS A 307 -6.86 9.56 11.74
CA CYS A 307 -7.88 10.37 12.42
C CYS A 307 -9.22 9.61 12.58
N TYR A 308 -9.64 8.82 11.59
CA TYR A 308 -10.82 7.95 11.74
C TYR A 308 -10.57 6.80 12.73
N LYS A 309 -9.37 6.22 12.77
CA LYS A 309 -9.02 5.23 13.81
C LYS A 309 -9.06 5.82 15.22
N LEU A 310 -8.67 7.09 15.38
CA LEU A 310 -8.74 7.78 16.66
C LEU A 310 -10.16 8.19 17.07
N LYS A 311 -11.00 8.58 16.10
CA LYS A 311 -12.39 8.99 16.37
C LYS A 311 -13.34 7.80 16.55
N TYR A 312 -13.10 6.69 15.84
CA TYR A 312 -13.95 5.50 15.83
C TYR A 312 -13.13 4.21 16.05
N PRO A 313 -12.38 4.07 17.17
CA PRO A 313 -11.43 2.98 17.37
C PRO A 313 -12.05 1.58 17.38
N GLU A 314 -13.36 1.51 17.58
CA GLU A 314 -14.19 0.30 17.73
C GLU A 314 -15.00 -0.05 16.45
N ASN A 315 -14.89 0.78 15.40
CA ASN A 315 -15.66 0.66 14.14
C ASN A 315 -14.77 0.85 12.89
N PHE A 316 -13.52 1.29 13.07
CA PHE A 316 -12.56 1.57 12.01
C PHE A 316 -11.24 0.85 12.31
N PHE A 317 -10.75 0.05 11.37
CA PHE A 317 -9.61 -0.85 11.57
C PHE A 317 -8.65 -0.76 10.39
N LEU A 318 -7.36 -0.86 10.71
CA LEU A 318 -6.24 -0.72 9.79
C LEU A 318 -5.26 -1.83 10.13
N LEU A 319 -5.08 -2.79 9.22
CA LEU A 319 -4.00 -3.78 9.30
C LEU A 319 -2.68 -3.16 8.81
N ARG A 320 -1.61 -3.97 8.82
CA ARG A 320 -0.32 -3.62 8.27
C ARG A 320 -0.18 -4.18 6.85
N GLY A 321 0.16 -3.34 5.87
CA GLY A 321 0.67 -3.80 4.59
C GLY A 321 2.19 -3.91 4.57
N ASN A 322 2.75 -4.45 3.49
CA ASN A 322 4.21 -4.53 3.33
C ASN A 322 4.85 -3.15 3.09
N HIS A 323 4.10 -2.19 2.55
CA HIS A 323 4.55 -0.80 2.44
C HIS A 323 4.57 -0.08 3.80
N GLU A 324 3.92 -0.57 4.85
CA GLU A 324 4.02 -0.01 6.21
C GLU A 324 5.29 -0.49 6.95
N CYS A 325 6.48 -0.27 6.38
CA CYS A 325 7.77 -0.55 7.01
C CYS A 325 8.86 0.48 6.66
N ALA A 326 10.01 0.42 7.34
CA ALA A 326 11.10 1.36 7.09
C ALA A 326 11.68 1.20 5.67
N ASN A 327 11.96 -0.04 5.24
CA ASN A 327 12.71 -0.34 4.01
C ASN A 327 11.93 0.03 2.75
N VAL A 328 10.63 -0.26 2.68
CA VAL A 328 9.80 0.00 1.50
C VAL A 328 9.50 1.50 1.34
N THR A 329 9.04 2.17 2.42
CA THR A 329 8.76 3.63 2.39
C THR A 329 9.98 4.48 2.09
N ARG A 330 11.19 3.95 2.35
CA ARG A 330 12.46 4.61 2.06
C ARG A 330 12.75 4.71 0.56
N VAL A 331 12.12 3.86 -0.25
CA VAL A 331 12.31 3.73 -1.71
C VAL A 331 11.11 4.26 -2.51
N TYR A 332 9.88 3.86 -2.17
CA TYR A 332 8.72 4.06 -3.06
C TYR A 332 7.94 5.38 -2.90
N GLY A 333 8.50 6.32 -2.13
CA GLY A 333 8.18 7.75 -2.22
C GLY A 333 7.73 8.41 -0.93
N PHE A 334 7.24 7.68 0.07
CA PHE A 334 6.70 8.25 1.31
C PHE A 334 7.78 8.94 2.16
N TYR A 335 9.00 8.39 2.21
CA TYR A 335 10.16 9.06 2.80
C TYR A 335 10.43 10.42 2.15
N ASP A 336 10.46 10.49 0.82
CA ASP A 336 10.73 11.74 0.11
C ASP A 336 9.53 12.69 0.11
N GLU A 337 8.29 12.19 0.19
CA GLU A 337 7.11 13.02 0.48
C GLU A 337 7.22 13.67 1.87
N CYS A 338 7.48 12.88 2.92
CA CYS A 338 7.69 13.36 4.28
C CYS A 338 8.83 14.39 4.34
N LYS A 339 9.99 14.07 3.75
CA LYS A 339 11.17 14.95 3.69
C LYS A 339 10.93 16.25 2.91
N ARG A 340 10.07 16.23 1.88
CA ARG A 340 9.73 17.39 1.03
C ARG A 340 8.62 18.28 1.61
N ARG A 341 7.62 17.70 2.26
CA ARG A 341 6.40 18.39 2.74
C ARG A 341 6.44 18.70 4.24
N CYS A 342 7.16 17.88 5.01
CA CYS A 342 7.29 17.96 6.47
C CYS A 342 8.77 17.98 6.89
N ASN A 343 9.35 16.85 7.29
CA ASN A 343 10.78 16.60 7.49
C ASN A 343 11.02 15.08 7.76
N VAL A 344 12.30 14.67 7.90
CA VAL A 344 12.68 13.26 8.15
C VAL A 344 12.28 12.75 9.55
N LYS A 345 12.14 13.60 10.57
CA LYS A 345 11.62 13.16 11.89
C LYS A 345 10.17 12.70 11.77
N ILE A 346 9.35 13.38 10.97
CA ILE A 346 7.96 12.98 10.72
C ILE A 346 7.87 11.61 10.04
N TRP A 347 8.74 11.31 9.06
CA TRP A 347 8.83 9.94 8.50
C TRP A 347 9.14 8.90 9.58
N LYS A 348 10.13 9.16 10.46
CA LYS A 348 10.42 8.25 11.57
C LYS A 348 9.21 8.05 12.49
N THR A 349 8.50 9.12 12.84
CA THR A 349 7.28 9.04 13.66
C THR A 349 6.15 8.24 12.97
N PHE A 350 6.09 8.21 11.63
CA PHE A 350 5.20 7.28 10.91
C PHE A 350 5.71 5.83 10.96
N VAL A 351 7.00 5.57 10.78
CA VAL A 351 7.58 4.21 10.95
C VAL A 351 7.35 3.68 12.38
N ASP A 352 7.57 4.51 13.39
CA ASP A 352 7.26 4.21 14.80
C ASP A 352 5.78 3.86 15.02
N THR A 353 4.89 4.31 14.12
CA THR A 353 3.44 4.05 14.13
C THR A 353 3.08 2.79 13.36
N PHE A 354 3.62 2.63 12.15
CA PHE A 354 3.48 1.44 11.33
C PHE A 354 3.94 0.17 12.04
N ASN A 355 5.04 0.28 12.80
CA ASN A 355 5.55 -0.81 13.63
C ASN A 355 4.58 -1.28 14.73
N THR A 356 3.51 -0.53 15.04
CA THR A 356 2.46 -0.90 16.02
C THR A 356 1.19 -1.48 15.41
N LEU A 357 1.01 -1.45 14.08
CA LEU A 357 -0.22 -1.92 13.43
C LEU A 357 -0.50 -3.41 13.74
N PRO A 358 -1.79 -3.83 13.85
CA PRO A 358 -2.16 -5.24 13.85
C PRO A 358 -1.89 -5.87 12.48
N ILE A 359 -1.71 -7.19 12.45
CA ILE A 359 -1.17 -7.92 11.29
C ILE A 359 -2.27 -8.60 10.47
N ALA A 360 -3.29 -9.12 11.14
CA ALA A 360 -4.42 -9.80 10.51
C ALA A 360 -5.73 -9.51 11.28
N ALA A 361 -6.86 -9.89 10.69
CA ALA A 361 -8.17 -9.92 11.35
C ALA A 361 -8.92 -11.22 11.03
N ILE A 362 -9.87 -11.59 11.89
CA ILE A 362 -10.91 -12.57 11.60
C ILE A 362 -12.25 -11.83 11.63
N VAL A 363 -12.98 -11.81 10.52
CA VAL A 363 -14.32 -11.22 10.42
C VAL A 363 -15.38 -12.30 10.63
N ALA A 364 -16.28 -12.03 11.56
CA ALA A 364 -17.44 -12.84 11.96
C ALA A 364 -17.11 -14.33 12.14
N ALA A 365 -15.96 -14.60 12.77
CA ALA A 365 -15.35 -15.92 12.97
C ALA A 365 -15.06 -16.76 11.70
N LYS A 366 -15.36 -16.27 10.49
CA LYS A 366 -15.37 -17.06 9.25
C LYS A 366 -14.49 -16.58 8.11
N ILE A 367 -14.10 -15.30 8.10
CA ILE A 367 -13.24 -14.74 7.03
C ILE A 367 -11.89 -14.36 7.64
N PHE A 368 -10.80 -14.96 7.16
CA PHE A 368 -9.44 -14.58 7.55
C PHE A 368 -8.93 -13.44 6.65
N CYS A 369 -8.54 -12.33 7.25
CA CYS A 369 -8.15 -11.10 6.55
C CYS A 369 -6.68 -10.74 6.84
N VAL A 370 -5.88 -10.55 5.80
CA VAL A 370 -4.44 -10.27 5.88
C VAL A 370 -3.97 -9.49 4.64
N HIS A 371 -2.80 -8.85 4.65
CA HIS A 371 -2.30 -8.16 3.45
C HIS A 371 -1.73 -9.12 2.39
N GLY A 372 -0.66 -9.84 2.72
CA GLY A 372 -0.01 -10.81 1.84
C GLY A 372 -0.82 -12.08 1.74
N GLY A 373 -0.61 -13.03 2.64
CA GLY A 373 -1.32 -14.30 2.57
C GLY A 373 -1.00 -15.24 3.71
N LEU A 374 -0.86 -16.52 3.39
CA LEU A 374 -0.55 -17.57 4.35
C LEU A 374 0.97 -17.69 4.55
N SER A 375 1.40 -18.39 5.60
CA SER A 375 2.82 -18.67 5.89
C SER A 375 3.01 -20.17 6.15
N PRO A 376 4.13 -20.79 5.71
CA PRO A 376 4.50 -22.14 6.12
C PRO A 376 4.86 -22.23 7.61
N ALA A 377 5.02 -21.09 8.30
CA ALA A 377 5.26 -21.01 9.74
C ALA A 377 3.98 -20.73 10.56
N LEU A 378 2.82 -20.53 9.94
CA LEU A 378 1.54 -20.30 10.63
C LEU A 378 0.92 -21.64 11.04
N SER A 379 1.07 -22.03 12.30
CA SER A 379 0.56 -23.30 12.84
C SER A 379 -0.72 -23.11 13.67
N HIS A 380 -0.86 -21.97 14.35
CA HIS A 380 -2.03 -21.62 15.14
C HIS A 380 -2.29 -20.11 15.09
N MET A 381 -3.55 -19.68 15.26
CA MET A 381 -3.90 -18.26 15.31
C MET A 381 -3.18 -17.49 16.45
N ASP A 382 -2.74 -18.20 17.49
CA ASP A 382 -1.94 -17.58 18.56
C ASP A 382 -0.53 -17.18 18.11
N ASP A 383 0.01 -17.76 17.04
CA ASP A 383 1.30 -17.36 16.47
C ASP A 383 1.22 -15.88 16.00
N ILE A 384 0.05 -15.46 15.49
CA ILE A 384 -0.24 -14.08 15.12
C ILE A 384 -0.55 -13.23 16.35
N ARG A 385 -1.37 -13.72 17.30
CA ARG A 385 -1.70 -12.98 18.54
C ARG A 385 -0.46 -12.61 19.35
N ASN A 386 0.56 -13.47 19.34
CA ASN A 386 1.82 -13.28 20.08
C ASN A 386 2.91 -12.50 19.32
N ILE A 387 2.64 -11.96 18.12
CA ILE A 387 3.59 -11.07 17.43
C ILE A 387 3.81 -9.81 18.28
N ALA A 388 5.02 -9.70 18.85
CA ALA A 388 5.41 -8.57 19.68
C ALA A 388 5.39 -7.25 18.88
N ARG A 389 4.81 -6.21 19.46
CA ARG A 389 4.73 -4.86 18.87
C ARG A 389 5.21 -3.81 19.88
N PRO A 390 5.94 -2.76 19.47
CA PRO A 390 6.34 -2.46 18.10
C PRO A 390 7.42 -3.38 17.54
N THR A 391 7.31 -3.73 16.25
CA THR A 391 8.33 -4.48 15.48
C THR A 391 8.44 -3.90 14.07
N ASP A 392 9.62 -3.97 13.45
CA ASP A 392 9.73 -3.80 11.99
C ASP A 392 9.28 -5.09 11.28
N VAL A 393 9.22 -5.08 9.95
CA VAL A 393 8.99 -6.30 9.15
C VAL A 393 10.33 -7.01 8.93
N PRO A 394 10.48 -8.30 9.32
CA PRO A 394 11.70 -9.06 9.06
C PRO A 394 11.81 -9.47 7.58
N ASP A 395 13.01 -9.87 7.15
CA ASP A 395 13.26 -10.33 5.78
C ASP A 395 12.74 -11.77 5.51
N TYR A 396 12.34 -12.50 6.55
CA TYR A 396 11.83 -13.88 6.46
C TYR A 396 10.93 -14.27 7.66
N GLY A 397 10.20 -15.38 7.51
CA GLY A 397 9.36 -15.97 8.56
C GLY A 397 7.97 -15.33 8.68
N LEU A 398 7.19 -15.75 9.68
CA LEU A 398 5.74 -15.49 9.77
C LEU A 398 5.29 -14.05 9.43
N LEU A 399 5.92 -13.03 10.02
CA LEU A 399 5.55 -11.62 9.76
C LEU A 399 6.01 -11.11 8.37
N ASN A 400 7.05 -11.70 7.78
CA ASN A 400 7.37 -11.45 6.37
C ASN A 400 6.28 -12.07 5.49
N ASP A 401 5.97 -13.34 5.72
CA ASP A 401 5.06 -14.11 4.88
C ASP A 401 3.63 -13.56 4.87
N LEU A 402 3.07 -13.26 6.05
CA LEU A 402 1.74 -12.65 6.18
C LEU A 402 1.62 -11.32 5.40
N LEU A 403 2.72 -10.65 5.07
CA LEU A 403 2.73 -9.37 4.35
C LEU A 403 3.15 -9.47 2.88
N TRP A 404 3.81 -10.56 2.46
CA TRP A 404 4.46 -10.69 1.16
C TRP A 404 4.11 -11.95 0.34
N SER A 405 3.44 -12.96 0.92
CA SER A 405 3.11 -14.18 0.19
C SER A 405 1.92 -14.00 -0.77
N ASP A 406 1.92 -14.73 -1.88
CA ASP A 406 0.85 -14.69 -2.90
C ASP A 406 0.25 -16.08 -3.17
N PRO A 407 -1.06 -16.17 -3.46
CA PRO A 407 -1.64 -17.38 -4.05
C PRO A 407 -1.17 -17.56 -5.50
N ALA A 408 -0.90 -18.79 -5.92
CA ALA A 408 -0.57 -19.13 -7.31
C ALA A 408 -1.18 -20.46 -7.75
N ASP A 409 -1.35 -20.64 -9.06
CA ASP A 409 -1.77 -21.92 -9.65
C ASP A 409 -0.54 -22.79 -9.90
N MET A 410 -0.31 -23.75 -9.00
CA MET A 410 0.94 -24.52 -8.86
C MET A 410 0.66 -25.90 -8.26
N GLU A 411 1.45 -26.91 -8.65
CA GLU A 411 1.31 -28.29 -8.13
C GLU A 411 1.92 -28.47 -6.73
N SER A 412 2.92 -27.67 -6.37
CA SER A 412 3.55 -27.67 -5.05
C SER A 412 2.67 -26.99 -4.00
N ASP A 413 2.84 -27.33 -2.72
CA ASP A 413 2.22 -26.56 -1.63
C ASP A 413 2.84 -25.15 -1.52
N TRP A 414 4.18 -25.05 -1.58
CA TRP A 414 4.96 -23.81 -1.42
C TRP A 414 6.14 -23.74 -2.38
N GLU A 415 6.39 -22.57 -2.96
CA GLU A 415 7.53 -22.25 -3.83
C GLU A 415 8.06 -20.84 -3.52
N SER A 416 9.32 -20.53 -3.83
CA SER A 416 9.87 -19.18 -3.64
C SER A 416 9.17 -18.17 -4.55
N ASN A 417 8.71 -17.03 -4.02
CA ASN A 417 8.01 -16.03 -4.82
C ASN A 417 8.98 -15.35 -5.83
N GLU A 418 8.58 -15.20 -7.10
CA GLU A 418 9.38 -14.53 -8.14
C GLU A 418 9.68 -13.06 -7.80
N ARG A 419 8.93 -12.45 -6.88
CA ARG A 419 9.24 -11.15 -6.27
C ARG A 419 10.61 -11.12 -5.55
N GLY A 420 11.13 -12.27 -5.12
CA GLY A 420 12.38 -12.36 -4.35
C GLY A 420 12.23 -12.19 -2.83
N VAL A 421 11.01 -12.29 -2.30
CA VAL A 421 10.69 -12.25 -0.86
C VAL A 421 9.49 -13.14 -0.58
N SER A 422 9.52 -13.88 0.54
CA SER A 422 8.51 -14.90 0.89
C SER A 422 8.23 -15.93 -0.23
N TYR A 423 7.02 -16.48 -0.26
CA TYR A 423 6.62 -17.67 -0.99
C TYR A 423 5.33 -17.44 -1.81
N CYS A 424 5.18 -18.23 -2.87
CA CYS A 424 3.88 -18.51 -3.47
C CYS A 424 3.25 -19.74 -2.78
N PHE A 425 1.92 -19.77 -2.66
CA PHE A 425 1.18 -20.89 -2.08
C PHE A 425 0.07 -21.42 -2.99
N GLY A 426 -0.01 -22.75 -3.09
CA GLY A 426 -0.96 -23.44 -3.97
C GLY A 426 -2.36 -23.63 -3.36
N LYS A 427 -3.31 -24.03 -4.22
CA LYS A 427 -4.72 -24.36 -3.86
C LYS A 427 -4.86 -25.18 -2.58
N LYS A 428 -4.05 -26.22 -2.42
CA LYS A 428 -4.14 -27.17 -1.30
C LYS A 428 -3.87 -26.48 0.05
N VAL A 429 -2.88 -25.61 0.14
CA VAL A 429 -2.55 -24.86 1.37
C VAL A 429 -3.74 -24.03 1.86
N ILE A 430 -4.47 -23.41 0.94
CA ILE A 430 -5.65 -22.59 1.28
C ILE A 430 -6.78 -23.47 1.84
N VAL A 431 -7.08 -24.59 1.16
CA VAL A 431 -8.14 -25.52 1.59
C VAL A 431 -7.80 -26.17 2.94
N ASP A 432 -6.55 -26.61 3.13
CA ASP A 432 -6.07 -27.18 4.39
C ASP A 432 -6.15 -26.15 5.53
N PHE A 433 -5.74 -24.89 5.28
CA PHE A 433 -5.79 -23.79 6.25
C PHE A 433 -7.22 -23.45 6.68
N LEU A 434 -8.14 -23.31 5.73
CA LEU A 434 -9.55 -23.01 5.99
C LEU A 434 -10.21 -24.13 6.81
N ALA A 435 -10.03 -25.39 6.39
CA ALA A 435 -10.56 -26.55 7.09
C ALA A 435 -9.98 -26.74 8.51
N ALA A 436 -8.71 -26.39 8.72
CA ALA A 436 -8.08 -26.50 10.04
C ALA A 436 -8.54 -25.44 11.05
N ASN A 437 -9.09 -24.31 10.59
CA ASN A 437 -9.49 -23.18 11.44
C ASN A 437 -11.02 -22.92 11.45
N ASP A 438 -11.82 -23.76 10.77
CA ASP A 438 -13.25 -23.54 10.51
C ASP A 438 -13.55 -22.17 9.85
N PHE A 439 -12.70 -21.76 8.90
CA PHE A 439 -12.92 -20.56 8.09
C PHE A 439 -13.54 -20.92 6.73
N ASP A 440 -14.30 -19.98 6.17
CA ASP A 440 -15.00 -20.16 4.89
C ASP A 440 -14.28 -19.40 3.74
N LEU A 441 -13.47 -18.37 4.04
CA LEU A 441 -12.84 -17.48 3.06
C LEU A 441 -11.52 -16.86 3.57
N VAL A 442 -10.51 -16.76 2.70
CA VAL A 442 -9.36 -15.85 2.88
C VAL A 442 -9.59 -14.57 2.06
N CYS A 443 -9.38 -13.39 2.64
CA CYS A 443 -9.51 -12.09 1.98
C CYS A 443 -8.20 -11.30 2.09
N ARG A 444 -7.59 -10.89 0.96
CA ARG A 444 -6.21 -10.36 0.93
C ARG A 444 -5.93 -9.18 0.00
N ALA A 445 -4.84 -8.46 0.33
CA ALA A 445 -4.24 -7.28 -0.32
C ALA A 445 -3.44 -7.48 -1.63
N HIS A 446 -2.45 -6.59 -1.84
CA HIS A 446 -1.08 -6.87 -2.32
C HIS A 446 -0.86 -7.33 -3.78
N MET A 447 -1.91 -7.55 -4.58
CA MET A 447 -1.83 -7.75 -6.04
C MET A 447 -2.83 -6.88 -6.79
N VAL A 448 -2.40 -6.34 -7.93
CA VAL A 448 -3.26 -5.58 -8.83
C VAL A 448 -4.13 -6.57 -9.63
N VAL A 449 -5.44 -6.35 -9.60
CA VAL A 449 -6.46 -7.21 -10.25
C VAL A 449 -7.40 -6.33 -11.10
N GLU A 450 -7.91 -6.84 -12.23
CA GLU A 450 -8.53 -6.01 -13.28
C GLU A 450 -9.78 -5.27 -12.82
N ASP A 451 -10.74 -6.01 -12.24
CA ASP A 451 -12.01 -5.48 -11.72
C ASP A 451 -11.91 -4.92 -10.28
N GLY A 452 -10.70 -4.82 -9.73
CA GLY A 452 -10.45 -4.41 -8.34
C GLY A 452 -10.74 -5.50 -7.30
N TYR A 453 -11.32 -6.62 -7.68
CA TYR A 453 -11.35 -7.86 -6.91
C TYR A 453 -11.10 -9.08 -7.81
N GLU A 454 -10.61 -10.18 -7.25
CA GLU A 454 -10.44 -11.44 -7.98
C GLU A 454 -10.58 -12.64 -7.03
N PHE A 455 -11.48 -13.56 -7.35
CA PHE A 455 -11.62 -14.84 -6.63
C PHE A 455 -10.60 -15.86 -7.15
N PHE A 456 -9.88 -16.51 -6.24
CA PHE A 456 -8.98 -17.62 -6.51
C PHE A 456 -9.53 -18.92 -5.90
N THR A 457 -9.35 -20.05 -6.60
CA THR A 457 -9.74 -21.40 -6.15
C THR A 457 -11.19 -21.50 -5.66
N ASP A 458 -12.13 -21.81 -6.55
CA ASP A 458 -13.54 -22.12 -6.18
C ASP A 458 -14.22 -21.07 -5.26
N ARG A 459 -13.72 -19.83 -5.26
CA ARG A 459 -14.10 -18.69 -4.40
C ARG A 459 -13.68 -18.77 -2.92
N VAL A 460 -12.75 -19.66 -2.55
CA VAL A 460 -12.27 -19.81 -1.16
C VAL A 460 -11.17 -18.80 -0.76
N LEU A 461 -10.59 -18.10 -1.74
CA LEU A 461 -9.77 -16.90 -1.51
C LEU A 461 -10.25 -15.75 -2.41
N VAL A 462 -10.20 -14.51 -1.91
CA VAL A 462 -10.42 -13.29 -2.69
C VAL A 462 -9.29 -12.30 -2.49
N THR A 463 -8.77 -11.76 -3.60
CA THR A 463 -7.91 -10.57 -3.62
C THR A 463 -8.80 -9.34 -3.77
N VAL A 464 -8.56 -8.29 -2.98
CA VAL A 464 -9.28 -7.01 -3.04
C VAL A 464 -8.26 -5.89 -3.17
N PHE A 465 -8.40 -5.02 -4.16
CA PHE A 465 -7.47 -3.94 -4.45
C PHE A 465 -8.24 -2.65 -4.70
N SER A 466 -7.92 -1.55 -3.99
CA SER A 466 -8.81 -0.39 -3.89
C SER A 466 -8.26 0.90 -4.53
N ALA A 467 -7.11 0.82 -5.22
CA ALA A 467 -6.48 1.93 -5.93
C ALA A 467 -6.75 1.85 -7.47
N PRO A 468 -7.79 2.51 -8.00
CA PRO A 468 -8.14 2.43 -9.42
C PRO A 468 -7.11 3.17 -10.31
N ASN A 469 -6.80 2.59 -11.47
CA ASN A 469 -5.67 2.95 -12.34
C ASN A 469 -4.37 3.17 -11.56
N TYR A 470 -3.92 2.11 -10.91
CA TYR A 470 -2.70 2.08 -10.12
C TYR A 470 -1.51 2.56 -10.95
N CYS A 471 -0.60 3.32 -10.31
CA CYS A 471 0.51 4.05 -10.94
C CYS A 471 0.13 5.02 -12.10
N GLY A 472 -1.09 4.99 -12.64
CA GLY A 472 -1.44 5.53 -13.96
C GLY A 472 -1.05 4.61 -15.13
N GLU A 473 -0.88 3.30 -14.90
CA GLU A 473 -0.33 2.34 -15.85
C GLU A 473 -1.19 1.08 -16.09
N PHE A 474 -1.98 0.65 -15.11
CA PHE A 474 -2.70 -0.64 -15.18
C PHE A 474 -4.16 -0.53 -15.64
N ASP A 475 -4.75 0.67 -15.66
CA ASP A 475 -6.17 0.95 -15.97
C ASP A 475 -7.21 0.13 -15.18
N ASN A 476 -6.78 -0.59 -14.13
CA ASN A 476 -7.62 -1.40 -13.24
C ASN A 476 -8.71 -0.60 -12.52
N TRP A 477 -9.76 -1.29 -12.10
CA TRP A 477 -10.76 -0.73 -11.19
C TRP A 477 -10.29 -0.93 -9.73
N GLY A 478 -10.96 -0.28 -8.79
CA GLY A 478 -10.78 -0.54 -7.36
C GLY A 478 -12.07 -1.10 -6.78
N ALA A 479 -12.00 -2.10 -5.90
CA ALA A 479 -13.18 -2.65 -5.23
C ALA A 479 -13.18 -2.39 -3.72
N VAL A 480 -14.36 -2.53 -3.11
CA VAL A 480 -14.57 -2.68 -1.66
C VAL A 480 -15.49 -3.87 -1.47
N MET A 481 -15.12 -4.82 -0.61
CA MET A 481 -15.98 -5.96 -0.27
C MET A 481 -16.84 -5.63 0.95
N SER A 482 -18.15 -5.61 0.78
CA SER A 482 -19.11 -5.52 1.89
C SER A 482 -19.44 -6.91 2.41
N VAL A 483 -19.33 -7.11 3.73
CA VAL A 483 -19.77 -8.33 4.42
C VAL A 483 -21.02 -7.99 5.24
N SER A 484 -22.15 -8.63 4.94
CA SER A 484 -23.41 -8.44 5.67
C SER A 484 -23.46 -9.22 7.00
N THR A 485 -24.46 -8.93 7.83
CA THR A 485 -24.76 -9.68 9.07
C THR A 485 -25.11 -11.15 8.83
N GLU A 486 -25.43 -11.51 7.59
CA GLU A 486 -25.77 -12.86 7.12
C GLU A 486 -24.58 -13.53 6.40
N LEU A 487 -23.37 -12.96 6.54
CA LEU A 487 -22.13 -13.37 5.85
C LEU A 487 -22.19 -13.29 4.31
N LEU A 488 -23.12 -12.49 3.75
CA LEU A 488 -23.14 -12.25 2.31
C LEU A 488 -22.02 -11.26 1.94
N CYS A 489 -21.09 -11.71 1.10
CA CYS A 489 -20.05 -10.88 0.50
C CYS A 489 -20.55 -10.31 -0.85
N SER A 490 -20.54 -8.99 -0.99
CA SER A 490 -20.79 -8.27 -2.25
C SER A 490 -19.73 -7.19 -2.50
N PHE A 491 -19.58 -6.75 -3.75
CA PHE A 491 -18.54 -5.79 -4.14
C PHE A 491 -19.13 -4.46 -4.62
N GLU A 492 -18.52 -3.35 -4.19
CA GLU A 492 -18.76 -2.01 -4.72
C GLU A 492 -17.55 -1.53 -5.53
N LEU A 493 -17.77 -1.10 -6.78
CA LEU A 493 -16.67 -0.92 -7.74
C LEU A 493 -16.41 0.54 -8.17
N LEU A 494 -15.20 1.02 -7.88
CA LEU A 494 -14.64 2.28 -8.35
C LEU A 494 -13.97 2.13 -9.73
N LYS A 495 -14.61 2.67 -10.77
CA LYS A 495 -14.01 2.77 -12.11
C LYS A 495 -12.79 3.73 -12.10
N PRO A 496 -11.78 3.49 -12.94
CA PRO A 496 -10.69 4.44 -13.16
C PRO A 496 -11.23 5.76 -13.72
N LEU A 497 -10.71 6.90 -13.23
CA LEU A 497 -11.07 8.23 -13.72
C LEU A 497 -9.82 8.98 -14.20
N ASP A 498 -9.89 9.57 -15.39
CA ASP A 498 -8.81 10.44 -15.87
C ASP A 498 -8.63 11.68 -14.97
N SER A 499 -7.49 12.34 -15.13
CA SER A 499 -7.16 13.55 -14.35
C SER A 499 -8.14 14.72 -14.57
N ASN A 500 -9.13 14.65 -15.45
CA ASN A 500 -10.14 15.69 -15.65
C ASN A 500 -11.50 15.29 -15.06
N ALA A 501 -11.92 14.04 -15.25
CA ALA A 501 -13.07 13.41 -14.62
C ALA A 501 -12.92 13.43 -13.10
N LEU A 502 -11.74 13.10 -12.56
CA LEU A 502 -11.44 13.17 -11.13
C LEU A 502 -11.58 14.60 -10.56
N LYS A 503 -11.10 15.63 -11.30
CA LYS A 503 -11.29 17.04 -10.92
C LYS A 503 -12.76 17.47 -11.00
N ASN A 504 -13.50 16.98 -12.00
CA ASN A 504 -14.92 17.26 -12.17
C ASN A 504 -15.76 16.60 -11.07
N HIS A 505 -15.40 15.38 -10.66
CA HIS A 505 -16.00 14.67 -9.52
C HIS A 505 -15.79 15.45 -8.23
N ILE A 506 -14.55 15.81 -7.90
CA ILE A 506 -14.24 16.63 -6.72
C ILE A 506 -14.94 17.99 -6.73
N LYS A 507 -15.07 18.62 -7.91
CA LYS A 507 -15.86 19.86 -8.07
C LYS A 507 -17.36 19.64 -7.78
N LYS A 508 -17.95 18.49 -8.16
CA LYS A 508 -19.32 18.12 -7.80
C LYS A 508 -19.45 17.85 -6.29
N GLY A 509 -18.59 17.01 -5.72
CA GLY A 509 -18.58 16.66 -4.29
C GLY A 509 -18.45 17.89 -3.39
N ARG A 510 -17.49 18.79 -3.70
CA ARG A 510 -17.34 20.08 -3.01
C ARG A 510 -18.59 20.94 -3.09
N ASN A 511 -19.26 20.97 -4.25
CA ASN A 511 -20.50 21.74 -4.40
C ASN A 511 -21.65 21.12 -3.56
N LYS A 512 -21.81 19.78 -3.53
CA LYS A 512 -22.77 19.06 -2.67
C LYS A 512 -22.48 19.35 -1.19
N ARG A 513 -21.23 19.22 -0.75
CA ARG A 513 -20.77 19.53 0.63
C ARG A 513 -21.07 20.99 1.00
N ASN A 514 -20.77 21.94 0.12
CA ASN A 514 -21.08 23.35 0.35
C ASN A 514 -22.60 23.64 0.39
N GLN A 515 -23.41 22.94 -0.40
CA GLN A 515 -24.88 23.08 -0.31
C GLN A 515 -25.40 22.58 1.04
N ILE A 516 -24.91 21.43 1.52
CA ILE A 516 -25.31 20.87 2.81
C ILE A 516 -24.87 21.79 3.97
N LEU A 517 -23.61 22.25 3.98
CA LEU A 517 -23.07 23.13 5.03
C LEU A 517 -23.71 24.53 5.09
N ASN A 518 -24.31 25.01 3.99
CA ASN A 518 -24.98 26.32 3.93
C ASN A 518 -26.52 26.20 3.87
N SER A 519 -27.09 25.00 3.97
CA SER A 519 -28.54 24.84 4.12
C SER A 519 -28.97 25.18 5.54
N PRO A 520 -30.12 25.84 5.74
CA PRO A 520 -30.71 25.95 7.06
C PRO A 520 -30.94 24.54 7.65
N PRO A 521 -30.80 24.34 8.97
CA PRO A 521 -31.21 23.09 9.59
C PRO A 521 -32.68 22.83 9.28
N ALA A 522 -33.00 21.61 8.84
CA ALA A 522 -34.36 21.24 8.48
C ALA A 522 -35.31 21.51 9.65
N SER A 523 -36.32 22.35 9.41
CA SER A 523 -37.33 22.68 10.40
C SER A 523 -38.21 21.45 10.65
N VAL A 524 -37.88 20.72 11.72
CA VAL A 524 -38.71 19.64 12.27
C VAL A 524 -39.96 20.29 12.86
N TYR A 525 -40.95 20.55 12.00
CA TYR A 525 -42.30 20.84 12.46
C TYR A 525 -42.81 19.59 13.19
N PRO A 526 -43.26 19.72 14.46
CA PRO A 526 -43.90 18.60 15.13
C PRO A 526 -45.18 18.26 14.37
N GLN A 527 -45.29 17.03 13.87
CA GLN A 527 -46.56 16.53 13.33
C GLN A 527 -47.57 16.52 14.48
N SER A 528 -48.64 17.30 14.33
CA SER A 528 -49.64 17.49 15.37
C SER A 528 -50.73 16.43 15.27
N VAL A 529 -50.84 15.62 16.33
CA VAL A 529 -51.83 14.54 16.58
C VAL A 529 -51.59 13.26 15.79
#